data_AF-A0A6P5Q4A0-F1
#
_entry.id   AF-A0A6P5Q4A0-F1
#
_cell.length_a   1.000
_cell.length_b   1.000
_cell.length_c   1.000
_cell.angle_alpha   90.00
_cell.angle_beta   90.00
_cell.angle_gamma   90.00
#
_symmetry.space_group_name_H-M   'P 1'
#
loop_
_entity.id
_entity.type
_entity.pdbx_description
1 polymer ?
#
loop_
_entity_poly.entity_id
_entity_poly.type
_entity_poly.pdbx_seq_one_letter_code
_entity_poly.pdbx_strand_id
1 'polypeptide(L)'
;MKMLNSVSGSFRKKAGDSRSGEQRKTRLERRIVGATNRWRFPQDHFCGDLLALSQMCNTLNVDLDEALKNPDRLCISKFQKLFSENIMNSGTQSGEADVILECLGFKWELHHPQIFQSGTLAKLYLTALIQNTKSSQRELDKVQKAHPSGRIKKRSPVKKIIISMRINDPAVTRVAFALALKNLYMKEVEMTVDNVLGVLASAHILQFNRLFQKCVNMMMNRLAPSTIKNFYLAGCKYNEEQLTLACEKWLEMNLVPLVGTQIHLRQIPEPLLYKVLKSPRLFTFSEFHLLKTLLMWVYLQMNCKVQMIPIHETILAFFNSFPKKCCFLEQDPGQNWMPLFLCLRLHGITSGKDLEELKHINFFPESWLVRVTANHYHALENGGNMVHLKDLSTQAMRFGLLFRQEYTTYSERISIYGYFFEIKGIKHDPTSYSFSMQGVTDSAYK
;
A
#
# COMPACT_ATOMS: atom_id res chain seq x y z
N MET A 1 43.62 50.26 -21.76
CA MET A 1 43.64 51.69 -22.17
C MET A 1 42.63 52.42 -21.30
N LYS A 2 43.13 53.29 -20.40
CA LYS A 2 42.47 54.29 -19.51
C LYS A 2 41.24 53.82 -18.68
N MET A 3 41.31 53.58 -17.36
CA MET A 3 41.64 54.44 -16.18
C MET A 3 40.75 55.67 -16.00
N LEU A 4 40.28 55.83 -14.74
CA LEU A 4 40.04 57.02 -13.89
C LEU A 4 38.74 56.79 -13.08
N ASN A 5 38.61 56.95 -11.76
CA ASN A 5 39.45 57.34 -10.62
C ASN A 5 38.60 57.07 -9.35
N SER A 6 39.08 56.41 -8.28
CA SER A 6 39.68 56.98 -7.05
C SER A 6 38.90 58.18 -6.45
N VAL A 7 38.52 58.23 -5.17
CA VAL A 7 39.42 58.46 -4.02
C VAL A 7 38.64 58.37 -2.67
N SER A 8 39.33 57.78 -1.67
CA SER A 8 39.35 57.90 -0.17
C SER A 8 38.33 58.78 0.59
N GLY A 9 38.06 58.62 1.89
CA GLY A 9 38.65 57.80 2.95
C GLY A 9 38.27 58.35 4.35
N SER A 10 38.25 57.44 5.34
CA SER A 10 38.59 57.56 6.78
C SER A 10 38.33 58.84 7.61
N PHE A 11 37.61 58.73 8.74
CA PHE A 11 38.16 58.77 10.13
C PHE A 11 37.10 59.00 11.25
N ARG A 12 37.16 58.13 12.28
CA ARG A 12 37.04 58.31 13.76
C ARG A 12 35.94 59.18 14.46
N LYS A 13 35.17 58.46 15.31
CA LYS A 13 35.00 58.53 16.80
C LYS A 13 34.47 59.79 17.55
N LYS A 14 33.63 59.46 18.56
CA LYS A 14 33.23 60.15 19.83
C LYS A 14 32.10 61.20 19.72
N ALA A 15 31.27 61.53 20.71
CA ALA A 15 30.81 60.98 22.01
C ALA A 15 29.73 61.97 22.54
N GLY A 16 28.86 61.55 23.48
CA GLY A 16 27.99 62.44 24.29
C GLY A 16 26.52 61.99 24.37
N ASP A 17 26.07 61.22 25.37
CA ASP A 17 25.50 61.64 26.69
C ASP A 17 24.16 62.42 26.54
N SER A 18 22.98 61.94 26.97
CA SER A 18 22.58 61.81 28.38
C SER A 18 21.15 61.22 28.55
N ARG A 19 21.01 60.37 29.59
CA ARG A 19 19.92 60.10 30.60
C ARG A 19 18.46 60.52 30.28
N SER A 20 17.38 59.81 30.63
CA SER A 20 17.05 59.06 31.88
C SER A 20 15.74 58.24 31.74
N GLY A 21 15.63 57.11 32.45
CA GLY A 21 14.37 56.36 32.66
C GLY A 21 14.55 54.90 33.13
N GLU A 22 14.80 54.71 34.43
CA GLU A 22 14.92 53.45 35.20
C GLU A 22 13.69 52.48 35.07
N GLN A 23 13.73 51.16 35.32
CA GLN A 23 14.34 50.44 36.45
C GLN A 23 14.35 48.89 36.18
N ARG A 24 15.51 48.23 36.23
CA ARG A 24 15.64 46.76 36.39
C ARG A 24 16.82 46.49 37.32
N LYS A 25 16.54 46.17 38.59
CA LYS A 25 17.57 45.76 39.57
C LYS A 25 17.75 44.25 39.51
N THR A 26 18.90 43.83 39.00
CA THR A 26 19.54 42.54 39.31
C THR A 26 20.38 42.68 40.59
N ARG A 27 20.20 41.78 41.55
CA ARG A 27 21.28 41.43 42.51
C ARG A 27 21.14 40.00 43.02
N LEU A 28 22.29 39.32 43.01
CA LEU A 28 22.65 37.94 43.33
C LEU A 28 22.44 37.61 44.83
N GLU A 29 22.45 36.34 45.29
CA GLU A 29 23.70 35.62 45.63
C GLU A 29 23.56 34.09 45.83
N ARG A 30 24.65 33.40 45.47
CA ARG A 30 24.98 31.97 45.73
C ARG A 30 25.39 31.75 47.19
N ARG A 31 25.29 30.51 47.68
CA ARG A 31 26.38 29.91 48.48
C ARG A 31 26.45 28.38 48.32
N ILE A 32 27.58 27.91 47.78
CA ILE A 32 28.03 26.52 47.82
C ILE A 32 28.99 26.39 49.00
N VAL A 33 28.78 25.40 49.87
CA VAL A 33 29.79 24.88 50.80
C VAL A 33 29.57 23.36 50.89
N GLY A 34 30.57 22.55 50.52
CA GLY A 34 30.60 21.11 50.83
C GLY A 34 30.85 20.18 49.64
N ALA A 35 31.91 19.37 49.75
CA ALA A 35 32.50 18.52 48.71
C ALA A 35 31.80 17.15 48.53
N THR A 36 30.55 17.16 48.04
CA THR A 36 30.00 15.96 47.39
C THR A 36 29.51 16.32 46.00
N ASN A 37 30.15 15.75 44.98
CA ASN A 37 29.77 15.82 43.57
C ASN A 37 28.40 15.16 43.35
N ARG A 38 27.32 15.89 43.62
CA ARG A 38 25.97 15.56 43.15
C ARG A 38 25.37 16.80 42.50
N TRP A 39 25.56 16.88 41.18
CA TRP A 39 24.64 17.63 40.33
C TRP A 39 23.28 16.95 40.43
N ARG A 40 22.39 17.47 41.28
CA ARG A 40 20.97 17.12 41.21
C ARG A 40 20.30 18.18 40.34
N PHE A 41 19.87 17.76 39.15
CA PHE A 41 18.85 18.49 38.41
C PHE A 41 17.48 18.23 39.05
N PRO A 42 16.50 19.15 38.86
CA PRO A 42 15.12 18.88 39.22
C PRO A 42 14.70 17.57 38.54
N GLN A 43 14.23 16.64 39.34
CA GLN A 43 13.70 15.37 38.88
C GLN A 43 12.40 15.71 38.14
N ASP A 44 12.45 15.77 36.80
CA ASP A 44 11.25 15.90 35.99
C ASP A 44 10.27 14.83 36.43
N HIS A 45 9.04 15.29 36.67
CA HIS A 45 8.05 14.52 37.37
C HIS A 45 7.75 13.24 36.60
N PHE A 46 8.03 12.15 37.29
CA PHE A 46 7.71 10.80 36.91
C PHE A 46 6.22 10.72 36.53
N CYS A 47 5.90 10.47 35.25
CA CYS A 47 4.54 10.41 34.72
C CYS A 47 3.93 9.00 34.87
N GLY A 48 4.11 8.38 36.03
CA GLY A 48 3.42 7.14 36.41
C GLY A 48 2.13 7.38 37.19
N ASP A 49 1.87 8.62 37.62
CA ASP A 49 0.75 8.97 38.48
C ASP A 49 -0.44 9.55 37.69
N LEU A 50 -1.65 9.08 38.02
CA LEU A 50 -2.95 9.56 37.53
C LEU A 50 -3.12 11.09 37.66
N LEU A 51 -2.35 11.73 38.54
CA LEU A 51 -2.28 13.17 38.73
C LEU A 51 -1.80 13.91 37.47
N ALA A 52 -0.79 13.36 36.77
CA ALA A 52 -0.30 13.95 35.53
C ALA A 52 -1.33 13.80 34.41
N LEU A 53 -1.98 12.64 34.30
CA LEU A 53 -3.12 12.43 33.38
C LEU A 53 -4.32 13.32 33.73
N SER A 54 -4.58 13.56 35.02
CA SER A 54 -5.63 14.47 35.52
C SER A 54 -5.39 15.91 35.19
N GLN A 55 -4.18 16.39 35.42
CA GLN A 55 -3.78 17.72 34.99
C GLN A 55 -3.88 17.86 33.47
N MET A 56 -3.53 16.82 32.72
CA MET A 56 -3.59 16.81 31.26
C MET A 56 -5.02 16.80 30.70
N CYS A 57 -5.91 15.98 31.26
CA CYS A 57 -7.34 16.00 30.96
C CYS A 57 -7.98 17.34 31.30
N ASN A 58 -7.60 17.94 32.44
CA ASN A 58 -8.04 19.28 32.83
C ASN A 58 -7.55 20.35 31.84
N THR A 59 -6.30 20.29 31.37
CA THR A 59 -5.81 21.22 30.33
C THR A 59 -6.52 21.04 28.98
N LEU A 60 -7.05 19.85 28.71
CA LEU A 60 -7.75 19.52 27.47
C LEU A 60 -9.27 19.74 27.53
N ASN A 61 -9.82 20.16 28.68
CA ASN A 61 -11.25 20.15 28.98
C ASN A 61 -11.90 18.79 28.64
N VAL A 62 -11.21 17.70 28.97
CA VAL A 62 -11.72 16.33 28.82
C VAL A 62 -12.00 15.80 30.22
N ASP A 63 -13.21 15.33 30.48
CA ASP A 63 -13.54 14.70 31.75
C ASP A 63 -12.78 13.36 31.86
N LEU A 64 -11.95 13.25 32.91
CA LEU A 64 -11.12 12.08 33.14
C LEU A 64 -11.96 10.85 33.46
N ASP A 65 -13.08 11.02 34.18
CA ASP A 65 -13.98 9.90 34.51
C ASP A 65 -14.77 9.44 33.28
N GLU A 66 -15.12 10.34 32.36
CA GLU A 66 -15.73 9.97 31.07
C GLU A 66 -14.70 9.29 30.15
N ALA A 67 -13.45 9.76 30.14
CA ALA A 67 -12.33 9.18 29.40
C ALA A 67 -11.94 7.78 29.89
N LEU A 68 -11.97 7.53 31.21
CA LEU A 68 -11.73 6.21 31.78
C LEU A 68 -12.91 5.23 31.57
N LYS A 69 -14.15 5.74 31.47
CA LYS A 69 -15.35 4.93 31.19
C LYS A 69 -15.50 4.58 29.72
N ASN A 70 -15.10 5.47 28.80
CA ASN A 70 -15.21 5.29 27.35
C ASN A 70 -13.86 5.59 26.66
N PRO A 71 -12.92 4.63 26.62
CA PRO A 71 -11.63 4.80 25.96
C PRO A 71 -11.72 5.03 24.44
N ASP A 72 -12.88 4.76 23.83
CA ASP A 72 -13.16 5.07 22.43
C ASP A 72 -13.54 6.54 22.17
N ARG A 73 -13.99 7.27 23.20
CA ARG A 73 -14.28 8.72 23.13
C ARG A 73 -13.07 9.61 23.43
N LEU A 74 -11.99 9.02 23.96
CA LEU A 74 -10.74 9.73 24.17
C LEU A 74 -10.24 10.24 22.82
N CYS A 75 -10.21 11.57 22.67
CA CYS A 75 -9.70 12.24 21.49
C CYS A 75 -8.18 12.03 21.44
N ILE A 76 -7.74 10.85 20.98
CA ILE A 76 -6.33 10.46 20.80
C ILE A 76 -5.60 11.53 19.96
N SER A 77 -6.32 12.20 19.05
CA SER A 77 -5.84 13.34 18.26
C SER A 77 -5.43 14.57 19.09
N LYS A 78 -6.09 14.86 20.22
CA LYS A 78 -5.76 15.99 21.10
C LYS A 78 -4.54 15.67 21.98
N PHE A 79 -4.46 14.46 22.52
CA PHE A 79 -3.26 13.98 23.22
C PHE A 79 -2.06 13.89 22.27
N GLN A 80 -2.25 13.40 21.04
CA GLN A 80 -1.22 13.40 20.00
C GLN A 80 -0.69 14.81 19.71
N LYS A 81 -1.54 15.84 19.66
CA LYS A 81 -1.09 17.23 19.46
C LYS A 81 -0.25 17.74 20.64
N LEU A 82 -0.71 17.57 21.88
CA LEU A 82 0.03 18.03 23.06
C LEU A 82 1.39 17.34 23.25
N PHE A 83 1.44 16.03 23.04
CA PHE A 83 2.71 15.30 23.12
C PHE A 83 3.62 15.63 21.94
N SER A 84 3.09 15.82 20.72
CA SER A 84 3.90 16.23 19.57
C SER A 84 4.51 17.62 19.74
N GLU A 85 3.79 18.57 20.34
CA GLU A 85 4.29 19.93 20.60
C GLU A 85 5.35 19.96 21.71
N ASN A 86 5.17 19.18 22.79
CA ASN A 86 6.16 19.13 23.88
C ASN A 86 7.44 18.36 23.50
N ILE A 87 7.36 17.39 22.59
CA ILE A 87 8.52 16.58 22.16
C ILE A 87 9.44 17.37 21.20
N MET A 88 8.92 18.32 20.42
CA MET A 88 9.77 19.14 19.52
C MET A 88 10.72 20.09 20.26
N ASN A 89 10.48 20.35 21.55
CA ASN A 89 11.24 21.32 22.35
C ASN A 89 12.32 20.70 23.25
N SER A 90 12.39 19.37 23.37
CA SER A 90 13.42 18.71 24.18
C SER A 90 14.26 17.75 23.34
N GLY A 91 15.35 18.28 22.79
CA GLY A 91 16.46 17.44 22.36
C GLY A 91 16.94 16.60 23.55
N THR A 92 17.33 15.35 23.26
CA THR A 92 17.90 14.34 24.19
C THR A 92 16.90 13.67 25.14
N GLN A 93 16.44 12.46 24.77
CA GLN A 93 15.77 11.53 25.67
C GLN A 93 16.82 10.81 26.54
N SER A 94 16.72 10.97 27.85
CA SER A 94 17.41 10.15 28.85
C SER A 94 16.37 9.67 29.86
N GLY A 95 16.22 8.35 30.02
CA GLY A 95 15.38 7.73 31.03
C GLY A 95 15.02 6.29 30.66
N GLU A 96 15.12 5.35 31.60
CA GLU A 96 14.76 3.94 31.42
C GLU A 96 13.34 3.77 30.83
N ALA A 97 13.11 2.69 30.06
CA ALA A 97 11.79 2.40 29.51
C ALA A 97 10.76 2.09 30.62
N ASP A 98 9.66 2.86 30.62
CA ASP A 98 8.60 2.80 31.63
C ASP A 98 7.49 1.79 31.29
N VAL A 99 7.45 1.30 30.04
CA VAL A 99 6.40 0.40 29.55
C VAL A 99 6.99 -0.81 28.85
N ILE A 100 6.47 -2.00 29.17
CA ILE A 100 6.84 -3.25 28.51
C ILE A 100 5.64 -3.76 27.72
N LEU A 101 5.79 -3.85 26.39
CA LEU A 101 4.81 -4.49 25.51
C LEU A 101 5.21 -5.95 25.30
N GLU A 102 4.35 -6.88 25.70
CA GLU A 102 4.49 -8.31 25.42
C GLU A 102 3.67 -8.66 24.17
N CYS A 103 4.37 -8.97 23.07
CA CYS A 103 3.75 -9.28 21.80
C CYS A 103 4.63 -10.21 20.96
N LEU A 104 4.03 -11.15 20.22
CA LEU A 104 4.72 -12.15 19.40
C LEU A 104 5.71 -13.03 20.20
N GLY A 105 5.50 -13.20 21.51
CA GLY A 105 6.43 -13.91 22.40
C GLY A 105 7.67 -13.10 22.81
N PHE A 106 7.73 -11.81 22.46
CA PHE A 106 8.83 -10.90 22.82
C PHE A 106 8.36 -9.80 23.75
N LYS A 107 9.30 -9.27 24.54
CA LYS A 107 9.12 -8.09 25.38
C LYS A 107 9.77 -6.89 24.69
N TRP A 108 8.98 -5.85 24.44
CA TRP A 108 9.41 -4.61 23.79
C TRP A 108 9.40 -3.49 24.81
N GLU A 109 10.56 -2.88 25.02
CA GLU A 109 10.71 -1.76 25.94
C GLU A 109 10.37 -0.45 25.23
N LEU A 110 9.33 0.23 25.72
CA LEU A 110 8.78 1.44 25.11
C LEU A 110 8.74 2.59 26.13
N HIS A 111 8.68 3.80 25.59
CA HIS A 111 8.66 5.03 26.38
C HIS A 111 7.26 5.63 26.38
N HIS A 112 6.77 5.98 27.58
CA HIS A 112 5.42 6.48 27.80
C HIS A 112 4.98 7.61 26.82
N PRO A 113 5.78 8.66 26.57
CA PRO A 113 5.36 9.76 25.70
C PRO A 113 5.08 9.32 24.26
N GLN A 114 5.78 8.28 23.78
CA GLN A 114 5.69 7.85 22.40
C GLN A 114 4.50 6.92 22.13
N ILE A 115 3.98 6.24 23.17
CA ILE A 115 2.87 5.29 23.05
C ILE A 115 1.61 5.94 22.46
N PHE A 116 1.36 7.21 22.78
CA PHE A 116 0.18 7.94 22.30
C PHE A 116 0.20 8.25 20.80
N GLN A 117 1.34 8.04 20.11
CA GLN A 117 1.36 8.09 18.64
C GLN A 117 0.60 6.90 18.00
N SER A 118 0.41 5.79 18.74
CA SER A 118 -0.38 4.64 18.30
C SER A 118 -1.77 4.68 18.92
N GLY A 119 -2.81 4.55 18.10
CA GLY A 119 -4.17 4.42 18.63
C GLY A 119 -4.35 3.17 19.50
N THR A 120 -3.84 2.04 19.03
CA THR A 120 -3.95 0.74 19.73
C THR A 120 -3.13 0.71 21.02
N LEU A 121 -1.86 1.13 20.99
CA LEU A 121 -1.03 1.09 22.18
C LEU A 121 -1.52 2.08 23.24
N ALA A 122 -2.01 3.26 22.84
CA ALA A 122 -2.61 4.22 23.76
C ALA A 122 -3.81 3.61 24.51
N LYS A 123 -4.73 2.96 23.79
CA LYS A 123 -5.89 2.29 24.38
C LYS A 123 -5.46 1.20 25.36
N LEU A 124 -4.55 0.32 24.93
CA LEU A 124 -4.06 -0.76 25.77
C LEU A 124 -3.36 -0.24 27.03
N TYR A 125 -2.53 0.81 26.90
CA TYR A 125 -1.86 1.46 28.02
C TYR A 125 -2.88 2.00 29.04
N LEU A 126 -3.90 2.71 28.59
CA LEU A 126 -4.95 3.25 29.45
C LEU A 126 -5.77 2.14 30.14
N THR A 127 -6.09 1.05 29.44
CA THR A 127 -6.77 -0.10 30.06
C THR A 127 -5.93 -0.76 31.15
N ALA A 128 -4.61 -0.91 30.93
CA ALA A 128 -3.69 -1.46 31.91
C ALA A 128 -3.56 -0.54 33.14
N LEU A 129 -3.52 0.78 32.92
CA LEU A 129 -3.56 1.76 34.00
C LEU A 129 -4.81 1.63 34.87
N ILE A 130 -6.00 1.57 34.25
CA ILE A 130 -7.27 1.42 34.98
C ILE A 130 -7.29 0.14 35.84
N GLN A 131 -6.79 -0.97 35.31
CA GLN A 131 -6.74 -2.24 36.04
C GLN A 131 -5.77 -2.20 37.22
N ASN A 132 -4.61 -1.55 37.06
CA ASN A 132 -3.67 -1.32 38.15
C ASN A 132 -4.27 -0.43 39.25
N THR A 133 -5.08 0.55 38.89
CA THR A 133 -5.80 1.39 39.88
C THR A 133 -6.86 0.58 40.62
N LYS A 134 -7.69 -0.21 39.92
CA LYS A 134 -8.72 -1.06 40.54
C LYS A 134 -8.13 -2.12 41.48
N SER A 135 -6.99 -2.70 41.11
CA SER A 135 -6.27 -3.66 41.98
C SER A 135 -5.63 -2.95 43.18
N SER A 136 -5.01 -1.78 42.98
CA SER A 136 -4.43 -0.99 44.08
C SER A 136 -5.49 -0.49 45.05
N GLN A 137 -6.68 -0.09 44.58
CA GLN A 137 -7.82 0.30 45.41
C GLN A 137 -8.30 -0.87 46.27
N ARG A 138 -8.46 -2.07 45.67
CA ARG A 138 -8.84 -3.30 46.39
C ARG A 138 -7.79 -3.75 47.40
N GLU A 139 -6.50 -3.52 47.13
CA GLU A 139 -5.43 -3.78 48.10
C GLU A 139 -5.40 -2.74 49.22
N LEU A 140 -5.62 -1.45 48.93
CA LEU A 140 -5.76 -0.41 49.95
C LEU A 140 -6.98 -0.67 50.85
N ASP A 141 -8.11 -1.11 50.31
CA ASP A 141 -9.31 -1.46 51.08
C ASP A 141 -9.08 -2.69 51.98
N LYS A 142 -8.18 -3.60 51.57
CA LYS A 142 -7.73 -4.73 52.41
C LYS A 142 -6.74 -4.31 53.49
N VAL A 143 -5.82 -3.38 53.16
CA VAL A 143 -4.83 -2.85 54.10
C VAL A 143 -5.46 -1.91 55.13
N GLN A 144 -6.50 -1.14 54.78
CA GLN A 144 -7.26 -0.32 55.73
C GLN A 144 -8.07 -1.14 56.74
N LYS A 145 -8.33 -2.43 56.46
CA LYS A 145 -8.94 -3.37 57.41
C LYS A 145 -7.93 -4.07 58.34
N ALA A 146 -6.62 -3.80 58.19
CA ALA A 146 -5.58 -4.30 59.08
C ALA A 146 -4.85 -3.10 59.73
N HIS A 147 -4.71 -3.12 61.06
CA HIS A 147 -4.20 -2.00 61.86
C HIS A 147 -2.88 -1.36 61.38
N PRO A 148 -2.66 -0.06 61.63
CA PRO A 148 -1.46 0.65 61.18
C PRO A 148 -0.30 0.39 62.15
N SER A 149 0.62 -0.51 61.78
CA SER A 149 1.93 -0.59 62.44
C SER A 149 2.97 0.07 61.54
N GLY A 150 3.50 1.20 61.99
CA GLY A 150 4.44 2.03 61.24
C GLY A 150 5.74 1.31 60.92
N ARG A 151 6.14 1.40 59.65
CA ARG A 151 7.54 1.42 59.18
C ARG A 151 7.52 1.94 57.74
N ILE A 152 8.14 3.10 57.53
CA ILE A 152 8.37 3.69 56.21
C ILE A 152 9.29 2.72 55.45
N LYS A 153 8.70 1.85 54.63
CA LYS A 153 9.43 1.02 53.68
C LYS A 153 9.89 1.89 52.52
N LYS A 154 11.19 1.79 52.20
CA LYS A 154 11.83 2.35 51.00
C LYS A 154 10.90 2.24 49.79
N ARG A 155 10.74 3.36 49.06
CA ARG A 155 10.02 3.45 47.78
C ARG A 155 10.41 2.26 46.90
N SER A 156 9.43 1.41 46.59
CA SER A 156 9.57 0.34 45.62
C SER A 156 10.02 0.93 44.27
N PRO A 157 10.82 0.20 43.47
CA PRO A 157 11.16 0.65 42.13
C PRO A 157 9.88 0.88 41.34
N VAL A 158 9.91 1.91 40.51
CA VAL A 158 8.89 2.27 39.53
C VAL A 158 8.21 1.01 38.97
N LYS A 159 6.90 0.85 39.21
CA LYS A 159 6.14 -0.25 38.64
C LYS A 159 6.03 -0.04 37.13
N LYS A 160 6.91 -0.70 36.35
CA LYS A 160 6.80 -0.75 34.90
C LYS A 160 5.43 -1.29 34.50
N ILE A 161 4.74 -0.59 33.61
CA ILE A 161 3.40 -1.02 33.15
C ILE A 161 3.59 -2.06 32.07
N ILE A 162 2.98 -3.23 32.24
CA ILE A 162 3.04 -4.33 31.27
C ILE A 162 1.75 -4.31 30.45
N ILE A 163 1.90 -4.24 29.13
CA ILE A 163 0.81 -4.33 28.17
C ILE A 163 1.00 -5.62 27.38
N SER A 164 -0.03 -6.44 27.26
CA SER A 164 0.01 -7.63 26.40
C SER A 164 -0.88 -7.45 25.17
N MET A 165 -0.36 -7.78 23.99
CA MET A 165 -1.12 -7.75 22.74
C MET A 165 -0.97 -9.08 21.99
N ARG A 166 -2.11 -9.68 21.60
CA ARG A 166 -2.14 -10.90 20.79
C ARG A 166 -2.38 -10.52 19.33
N ILE A 167 -1.55 -11.03 18.44
CA ILE A 167 -1.65 -10.82 16.99
C ILE A 167 -1.90 -12.17 16.32
N ASN A 168 -2.97 -12.25 15.54
CA ASN A 168 -3.35 -13.46 14.80
C ASN A 168 -3.08 -13.32 13.28
N ASP A 169 -2.47 -12.22 12.85
CA ASP A 169 -2.17 -11.97 11.43
C ASP A 169 -0.81 -12.59 11.04
N PRO A 170 -0.77 -13.60 10.14
CA PRO A 170 0.47 -14.25 9.73
C PRO A 170 1.41 -13.35 8.94
N ALA A 171 0.93 -12.23 8.37
CA ALA A 171 1.78 -11.27 7.66
C ALA A 171 2.68 -10.47 8.63
N VAL A 172 2.34 -10.44 9.92
CA VAL A 172 3.07 -9.68 10.93
C VAL A 172 4.28 -10.48 11.41
N THR A 173 5.43 -10.19 10.81
CA THR A 173 6.71 -10.74 11.25
C THR A 173 7.32 -9.90 12.38
N ARG A 174 8.18 -10.50 13.19
CA ARG A 174 8.92 -9.79 14.25
C ARG A 174 9.70 -8.59 13.71
N VAL A 175 10.36 -8.75 12.56
CA VAL A 175 11.17 -7.70 11.93
C VAL A 175 10.29 -6.55 11.47
N ALA A 176 9.18 -6.86 10.80
CA ALA A 176 8.25 -5.83 10.33
C ALA A 176 7.56 -5.10 11.48
N PHE A 177 7.22 -5.81 12.55
CA PHE A 177 6.65 -5.21 13.76
C PHE A 177 7.64 -4.27 14.45
N ALA A 178 8.92 -4.66 14.55
CA ALA A 178 9.97 -3.79 15.07
C ALA A 178 10.15 -2.53 14.22
N LEU A 179 10.15 -2.67 12.90
CA LEU A 179 10.23 -1.53 11.97
C LEU A 179 9.02 -0.60 12.12
N ALA A 180 7.82 -1.14 12.34
CA ALA A 180 6.65 -0.33 12.63
C ALA A 180 6.77 0.40 13.97
N LEU A 181 7.28 -0.24 15.03
CA LEU A 181 7.54 0.42 16.32
C LEU A 181 8.63 1.50 16.22
N LYS A 182 9.61 1.36 15.33
CA LYS A 182 10.62 2.41 15.08
C LYS A 182 9.98 3.74 14.66
N ASN A 183 8.79 3.71 14.05
CA ASN A 183 8.02 4.90 13.68
C ASN A 183 7.60 5.76 14.90
N LEU A 184 7.60 5.20 16.10
CA LEU A 184 7.36 5.93 17.35
C LEU A 184 8.49 6.93 17.67
N TYR A 185 9.71 6.59 17.25
CA TYR A 185 10.92 7.33 17.60
C TYR A 185 11.49 8.10 16.41
N MET A 186 11.25 7.62 15.19
CA MET A 186 11.78 8.18 13.96
C MET A 186 10.68 8.50 12.97
N LYS A 187 10.71 9.72 12.40
CA LYS A 187 9.76 10.15 11.37
C LYS A 187 9.94 9.40 10.05
N GLU A 188 11.15 8.92 9.77
CA GLU A 188 11.49 8.20 8.55
C GLU A 188 11.92 6.78 8.87
N VAL A 189 11.05 5.83 8.54
CA VAL A 189 11.36 4.40 8.51
C VAL A 189 11.72 4.01 7.09
N GLU A 190 12.91 3.44 6.90
CA GLU A 190 13.34 2.78 5.67
C GLU A 190 12.63 1.43 5.54
N MET A 191 11.99 1.21 4.39
CA MET A 191 11.20 0.02 4.11
C MET A 191 11.67 -0.62 2.80
N THR A 192 11.74 -1.94 2.76
CA THR A 192 12.07 -2.74 1.57
C THR A 192 10.81 -3.41 1.02
N VAL A 193 10.85 -3.84 -0.25
CA VAL A 193 9.72 -4.52 -0.92
C VAL A 193 9.33 -5.82 -0.20
N ASP A 194 10.30 -6.52 0.38
CA ASP A 194 10.04 -7.79 1.09
C ASP A 194 9.32 -7.58 2.43
N ASN A 195 9.63 -6.48 3.13
CA ASN A 195 9.09 -6.20 4.46
C ASN A 195 7.82 -5.35 4.42
N VAL A 196 7.53 -4.65 3.31
CA VAL A 196 6.43 -3.67 3.23
C VAL A 196 5.08 -4.26 3.60
N LEU A 197 4.81 -5.52 3.23
CA LEU A 197 3.57 -6.22 3.55
C LEU A 197 3.40 -6.42 5.06
N GLY A 198 4.44 -6.87 5.73
CA GLY A 198 4.41 -7.05 7.18
C GLY A 198 4.35 -5.71 7.92
N VAL A 199 4.99 -4.67 7.39
CA VAL A 199 4.97 -3.33 7.99
C VAL A 199 3.58 -2.71 7.83
N LEU A 200 2.93 -2.87 6.67
CA LEU A 200 1.54 -2.48 6.44
C LEU A 200 0.60 -3.16 7.45
N ALA A 201 0.73 -4.48 7.60
CA ALA A 201 -0.05 -5.27 8.56
C ALA A 201 0.16 -4.77 10.00
N SER A 202 1.41 -4.53 10.38
CA SER A 202 1.77 -4.02 11.71
C SER A 202 1.24 -2.60 11.93
N ALA A 203 1.34 -1.73 10.91
CA ALA A 203 0.83 -0.36 10.95
C ALA A 203 -0.69 -0.32 11.09
N HIS A 204 -1.41 -1.23 10.44
CA HIS A 204 -2.86 -1.38 10.60
C HIS A 204 -3.22 -1.77 12.04
N ILE A 205 -2.56 -2.80 12.59
CA ILE A 205 -2.80 -3.26 13.97
C ILE A 205 -2.48 -2.18 15.00
N LEU A 206 -1.36 -1.46 14.81
CA LEU A 206 -0.93 -0.38 15.71
C LEU A 206 -1.66 0.94 15.44
N GLN A 207 -2.51 1.01 14.40
CA GLN A 207 -3.21 2.22 13.97
C GLN A 207 -2.27 3.40 13.67
N PHE A 208 -1.14 3.13 13.01
CA PHE A 208 -0.22 4.15 12.52
C PHE A 208 -0.64 4.63 11.12
N ASN A 209 -1.62 5.54 11.04
CA ASN A 209 -2.20 5.98 9.77
C ASN A 209 -1.16 6.54 8.78
N ARG A 210 -0.19 7.35 9.25
CA ARG A 210 0.85 7.92 8.39
C ARG A 210 1.78 6.85 7.81
N LEU A 211 2.18 5.88 8.64
CA LEU A 211 3.02 4.77 8.21
C LEU A 211 2.27 3.85 7.25
N PHE A 212 1.00 3.58 7.54
CA PHE A 212 0.12 2.78 6.68
C PHE A 212 0.02 3.39 5.28
N GLN A 213 -0.30 4.68 5.17
CA GLN A 213 -0.38 5.37 3.87
C GLN A 213 0.98 5.44 3.15
N LYS A 214 2.10 5.58 3.89
CA LYS A 214 3.45 5.48 3.31
C LYS A 214 3.71 4.10 2.70
N CYS A 215 3.28 3.02 3.35
CA CYS A 215 3.38 1.66 2.83
C CYS A 215 2.54 1.50 1.56
N VAL A 216 1.29 1.98 1.55
CA VAL A 216 0.40 1.93 0.38
C VAL A 216 1.04 2.62 -0.83
N ASN A 217 1.56 3.85 -0.65
CA ASN A 217 2.27 4.58 -1.71
C ASN A 217 3.49 3.82 -2.23
N MET A 218 4.29 3.24 -1.34
CA MET A 218 5.44 2.44 -1.74
C MET A 218 5.03 1.20 -2.54
N MET A 219 3.96 0.51 -2.13
CA MET A 219 3.43 -0.67 -2.81
C MET A 219 2.93 -0.32 -4.21
N MET A 220 2.17 0.77 -4.36
CA MET A 220 1.71 1.25 -5.67
C MET A 220 2.89 1.57 -6.61
N ASN A 221 3.96 2.18 -6.09
CA ASN A 221 5.16 2.53 -6.86
C ASN A 221 6.10 1.35 -7.17
N ARG A 222 5.81 0.16 -6.63
CA ARG A 222 6.63 -1.06 -6.77
C ARG A 222 5.79 -2.27 -7.24
N LEU A 223 4.71 -1.99 -7.96
CA LEU A 223 3.92 -3.03 -8.62
C LEU A 223 4.76 -3.72 -9.71
N ALA A 224 4.82 -5.03 -9.60
CA ALA A 224 5.55 -5.92 -10.50
C ALA A 224 4.79 -7.25 -10.62
N PRO A 225 5.09 -8.08 -11.64
CA PRO A 225 4.46 -9.38 -11.83
C PRO A 225 4.57 -10.30 -10.60
N SER A 226 5.69 -10.23 -9.87
CA SER A 226 5.93 -11.02 -8.66
C SER A 226 5.24 -10.49 -7.40
N THR A 227 4.95 -9.19 -7.34
CA THR A 227 4.42 -8.53 -6.12
C THR A 227 2.92 -8.33 -6.16
N ILE A 228 2.32 -8.23 -7.35
CA ILE A 228 0.92 -7.85 -7.55
C ILE A 228 -0.07 -8.74 -6.77
N LYS A 229 0.15 -10.06 -6.74
CA LYS A 229 -0.71 -10.98 -5.98
C LYS A 229 -0.81 -10.56 -4.52
N ASN A 230 0.35 -10.39 -3.88
CA ASN A 230 0.41 -10.13 -2.45
C ASN A 230 -0.11 -8.72 -2.13
N PHE A 231 0.17 -7.74 -3.01
CA PHE A 231 -0.31 -6.37 -2.83
C PHE A 231 -1.82 -6.26 -3.00
N TYR A 232 -2.39 -6.95 -3.99
CA TYR A 232 -3.84 -7.03 -4.18
C TYR A 232 -4.54 -7.68 -2.99
N LEU A 233 -4.03 -8.84 -2.54
CA LEU A 233 -4.59 -9.53 -1.37
C LEU A 233 -4.50 -8.68 -0.09
N ALA A 234 -3.42 -7.92 0.08
CA ALA A 234 -3.30 -6.97 1.19
C ALA A 234 -4.33 -5.84 1.07
N GLY A 235 -4.51 -5.27 -0.12
CA GLY A 235 -5.54 -4.25 -0.37
C GLY A 235 -6.94 -4.74 -0.02
N CYS A 236 -7.30 -5.96 -0.43
CA CYS A 236 -8.58 -6.58 -0.05
C CYS A 236 -8.69 -6.85 1.44
N LYS A 237 -7.63 -7.33 2.09
CA LYS A 237 -7.64 -7.69 3.52
C LYS A 237 -7.78 -6.46 4.43
N TYR A 238 -7.11 -5.37 4.10
CA TYR A 238 -7.10 -4.13 4.89
C TYR A 238 -8.11 -3.09 4.35
N ASN A 239 -8.97 -3.46 3.40
CA ASN A 239 -9.97 -2.59 2.77
C ASN A 239 -9.39 -1.28 2.22
N GLU A 240 -8.20 -1.34 1.62
CA GLU A 240 -7.54 -0.18 1.00
C GLU A 240 -7.85 -0.13 -0.51
N GLU A 241 -8.89 0.61 -0.87
CA GLU A 241 -9.38 0.72 -2.25
C GLU A 241 -8.31 1.26 -3.21
N GLN A 242 -7.51 2.25 -2.80
CA GLN A 242 -6.51 2.86 -3.68
C GLN A 242 -5.49 1.83 -4.17
N LEU A 243 -5.06 0.94 -3.28
CA LEU A 243 -4.13 -0.13 -3.61
C LEU A 243 -4.77 -1.17 -4.54
N THR A 244 -6.01 -1.56 -4.28
CA THR A 244 -6.71 -2.53 -5.15
C THR A 244 -6.92 -1.99 -6.57
N LEU A 245 -7.36 -0.73 -6.69
CA LEU A 245 -7.54 -0.06 -7.98
C LEU A 245 -6.21 0.14 -8.72
N ALA A 246 -5.13 0.43 -8.00
CA ALA A 246 -3.80 0.53 -8.59
C ALA A 246 -3.33 -0.82 -9.15
N CYS A 247 -3.59 -1.93 -8.44
CA CYS A 247 -3.29 -3.27 -8.93
C CYS A 247 -4.11 -3.62 -10.19
N GLU A 248 -5.42 -3.29 -10.20
CA GLU A 248 -6.30 -3.50 -11.34
C GLU A 248 -5.79 -2.72 -12.58
N LYS A 249 -5.57 -1.41 -12.46
CA LYS A 249 -5.05 -0.56 -13.55
C LYS A 249 -3.67 -0.97 -14.04
N TRP A 250 -2.79 -1.37 -13.13
CA TRP A 250 -1.47 -1.84 -13.51
C TRP A 250 -1.57 -3.13 -14.32
N LEU A 251 -2.44 -4.06 -13.91
CA LEU A 251 -2.62 -5.32 -14.61
C LEU A 251 -3.33 -5.13 -15.95
N GLU A 252 -4.29 -4.21 -16.06
CA GLU A 252 -4.91 -3.82 -17.34
C GLU A 252 -3.87 -3.45 -18.41
N MET A 253 -2.78 -2.79 -18.04
CA MET A 253 -1.74 -2.39 -19.00
C MET A 253 -0.67 -3.46 -19.22
N ASN A 254 -0.48 -4.38 -18.26
CA ASN A 254 0.67 -5.28 -18.23
C ASN A 254 0.32 -6.76 -18.38
N LEU A 255 -0.97 -7.15 -18.38
CA LEU A 255 -1.39 -8.55 -18.42
C LEU A 255 -0.83 -9.29 -19.63
N VAL A 256 -1.08 -8.78 -20.85
CA VAL A 256 -0.61 -9.38 -22.09
C VAL A 256 0.87 -9.08 -22.37
N PRO A 257 1.35 -7.81 -22.35
CA PRO A 257 2.70 -7.49 -22.80
C PRO A 257 3.81 -7.90 -21.84
N LEU A 258 3.54 -7.99 -20.53
CA LEU A 258 4.55 -8.26 -19.52
C LEU A 258 4.27 -9.56 -18.76
N VAL A 259 3.12 -9.67 -18.10
CA VAL A 259 2.83 -10.82 -17.23
C VAL A 259 2.61 -12.10 -18.03
N GLY A 260 2.00 -11.98 -19.21
CA GLY A 260 1.83 -13.05 -20.21
C GLY A 260 3.15 -13.56 -20.81
N THR A 261 4.30 -13.01 -20.41
CA THR A 261 5.63 -13.51 -20.80
C THR A 261 6.41 -14.06 -19.62
N GLN A 262 5.75 -14.27 -18.46
CA GLN A 262 6.39 -14.63 -17.20
C GLN A 262 5.66 -15.74 -16.47
N ILE A 263 6.41 -16.57 -15.74
CA ILE A 263 5.84 -17.63 -14.89
C ILE A 263 4.94 -17.08 -13.77
N HIS A 264 5.14 -15.80 -13.40
CA HIS A 264 4.34 -15.09 -12.41
C HIS A 264 2.86 -14.95 -12.79
N LEU A 265 2.48 -15.19 -14.06
CA LEU A 265 1.08 -15.26 -14.48
C LEU A 265 0.25 -16.22 -13.60
N ARG A 266 0.83 -17.34 -13.17
CA ARG A 266 0.18 -18.30 -12.25
C ARG A 266 -0.26 -17.68 -10.93
N GLN A 267 0.42 -16.62 -10.48
CA GLN A 267 0.17 -16.00 -9.18
C GLN A 267 -1.04 -15.07 -9.19
N ILE A 268 -1.56 -14.69 -10.36
CA ILE A 268 -2.72 -13.79 -10.45
C ILE A 268 -3.97 -14.46 -9.87
N PRO A 269 -4.62 -13.86 -8.86
CA PRO A 269 -5.90 -14.34 -8.35
C PRO A 269 -7.01 -14.23 -9.40
N GLU A 270 -7.87 -15.24 -9.48
CA GLU A 270 -9.03 -15.26 -10.38
C GLU A 270 -9.94 -14.03 -10.24
N PRO A 271 -10.29 -13.53 -9.02
CA PRO A 271 -11.15 -12.36 -8.90
C PRO A 271 -10.54 -11.08 -9.50
N LEU A 272 -9.21 -10.93 -9.40
CA LEU A 272 -8.49 -9.82 -10.02
C LEU A 272 -8.49 -9.96 -11.54
N LEU A 273 -8.20 -11.17 -12.04
CA LEU A 273 -8.19 -11.44 -13.47
C LEU A 273 -9.57 -11.18 -14.11
N TYR A 274 -10.64 -11.63 -13.47
CA TYR A 274 -12.01 -11.41 -13.95
C TYR A 274 -12.36 -9.92 -14.08
N LYS A 275 -12.03 -9.10 -13.07
CA LYS A 275 -12.24 -7.65 -13.11
C LYS A 275 -11.48 -6.99 -14.26
N VAL A 276 -10.23 -7.39 -14.45
CA VAL A 276 -9.36 -6.84 -15.50
C VAL A 276 -9.85 -7.25 -16.89
N LEU A 277 -10.30 -8.49 -17.09
CA LEU A 277 -10.85 -8.95 -18.37
C LEU A 277 -12.13 -8.23 -18.77
N LYS A 278 -12.98 -7.90 -17.79
CA LYS A 278 -14.21 -7.14 -18.00
C LYS A 278 -13.94 -5.66 -18.30
N SER A 279 -12.77 -5.14 -17.94
CA SER A 279 -12.44 -3.74 -18.13
C SER A 279 -12.31 -3.38 -19.61
N PRO A 280 -12.97 -2.30 -20.08
CA PRO A 280 -12.77 -1.81 -21.45
C PRO A 280 -11.39 -1.18 -21.65
N ARG A 281 -10.63 -0.94 -20.57
CA ARG A 281 -9.29 -0.33 -20.60
C ARG A 281 -8.16 -1.36 -20.74
N LEU A 282 -8.49 -2.65 -20.72
CA LEU A 282 -7.51 -3.71 -20.88
C LEU A 282 -6.73 -3.52 -22.18
N PHE A 283 -5.41 -3.40 -22.06
CA PHE A 283 -4.50 -3.37 -23.18
C PHE A 283 -4.21 -4.78 -23.67
N THR A 284 -4.38 -5.00 -24.97
CA THR A 284 -3.94 -6.20 -25.68
C THR A 284 -3.54 -5.85 -27.10
N PHE A 285 -2.59 -6.59 -27.68
CA PHE A 285 -2.22 -6.44 -29.10
C PHE A 285 -3.38 -6.86 -30.01
N SER A 286 -4.01 -7.98 -29.69
CA SER A 286 -5.26 -8.45 -30.31
C SER A 286 -6.03 -9.33 -29.32
N GLU A 287 -7.30 -9.60 -29.60
CA GLU A 287 -8.10 -10.54 -28.79
C GLU A 287 -7.48 -11.94 -28.75
N PHE A 288 -6.78 -12.34 -29.83
CA PHE A 288 -6.10 -13.62 -29.88
C PHE A 288 -4.88 -13.70 -28.95
N HIS A 289 -4.09 -12.63 -28.83
CA HIS A 289 -2.99 -12.59 -27.85
C HIS A 289 -3.49 -12.68 -26.41
N LEU A 290 -4.65 -12.08 -26.13
CA LEU A 290 -5.30 -12.20 -24.83
C LEU A 290 -5.76 -13.64 -24.58
N LEU A 291 -6.37 -14.29 -25.59
CA LEU A 291 -6.72 -15.71 -25.52
C LEU A 291 -5.50 -16.58 -25.20
N LYS A 292 -4.39 -16.42 -25.92
CA LYS A 292 -3.14 -17.16 -25.65
C LYS A 292 -2.65 -16.97 -24.22
N THR A 293 -2.73 -15.74 -23.71
CA THR A 293 -2.38 -15.42 -22.33
C THR A 293 -3.28 -16.17 -21.33
N LEU A 294 -4.60 -16.23 -21.57
CA LEU A 294 -5.52 -16.96 -20.69
C LEU A 294 -5.36 -18.48 -20.76
N LEU A 295 -5.14 -19.04 -21.95
CA LEU A 295 -4.83 -20.46 -22.12
C LEU A 295 -3.57 -20.85 -21.36
N MET A 296 -2.54 -20.00 -21.41
CA MET A 296 -1.33 -20.21 -20.61
C MET A 296 -1.61 -20.06 -19.11
N TRP A 297 -2.42 -19.10 -18.67
CA TRP A 297 -2.81 -18.99 -17.26
C TRP A 297 -3.48 -20.28 -16.78
N VAL A 298 -4.47 -20.79 -17.53
CA VAL A 298 -5.15 -22.06 -17.24
C VAL A 298 -4.16 -23.23 -17.15
N TYR A 299 -3.28 -23.37 -18.15
CA TYR A 299 -2.26 -24.41 -18.16
C TYR A 299 -1.38 -24.35 -16.90
N LEU A 300 -0.95 -23.14 -16.51
CA LEU A 300 -0.12 -22.93 -15.32
C LEU A 300 -0.87 -23.20 -14.01
N GLN A 301 -2.18 -22.95 -13.94
CA GLN A 301 -3.00 -23.31 -12.78
C GLN A 301 -3.11 -24.83 -12.62
N MET A 302 -3.25 -25.58 -13.72
CA MET A 302 -3.33 -27.04 -13.67
C MET A 302 -1.97 -27.70 -13.43
N ASN A 303 -0.89 -27.08 -13.91
CA ASN A 303 0.46 -27.62 -13.85
C ASN A 303 1.34 -26.86 -12.85
N CYS A 304 0.95 -26.89 -11.57
CA CYS A 304 1.63 -26.16 -10.48
C CYS A 304 3.14 -26.49 -10.30
N LYS A 305 3.61 -27.62 -10.84
CA LYS A 305 5.02 -28.05 -10.75
C LYS A 305 5.93 -27.40 -11.81
N VAL A 306 5.35 -26.81 -12.86
CA VAL A 306 6.12 -26.21 -13.94
C VAL A 306 6.79 -24.93 -13.46
N GLN A 307 8.09 -24.80 -13.75
CA GLN A 307 8.93 -23.66 -13.37
C GLN A 307 9.34 -22.79 -14.58
N MET A 308 9.17 -23.32 -15.79
CA MET A 308 9.49 -22.63 -17.05
C MET A 308 8.23 -22.29 -17.84
N ILE A 309 8.32 -21.28 -18.68
CA ILE A 309 7.20 -20.88 -19.53
C ILE A 309 7.08 -21.91 -20.67
N PRO A 310 5.92 -22.56 -20.82
CA PRO A 310 5.72 -23.48 -21.93
C PRO A 310 5.67 -22.72 -23.25
N ILE A 311 6.20 -23.32 -24.32
CA ILE A 311 5.95 -22.84 -25.68
C ILE A 311 4.49 -23.08 -26.06
N HIS A 312 4.00 -22.28 -26.99
CA HIS A 312 2.59 -22.27 -27.37
C HIS A 312 2.09 -23.66 -27.84
N GLU A 313 2.88 -24.39 -28.64
CA GLU A 313 2.49 -25.71 -29.13
C GLU A 313 2.30 -26.74 -28.00
N THR A 314 3.06 -26.62 -26.90
CA THR A 314 2.90 -27.51 -25.74
C THR A 314 1.56 -27.27 -25.05
N ILE A 315 1.11 -26.02 -24.97
CA ILE A 315 -0.19 -25.66 -24.41
C ILE A 315 -1.31 -26.24 -25.28
N LEU A 316 -1.21 -26.11 -26.59
CA LEU A 316 -2.18 -26.68 -27.52
C LEU A 316 -2.23 -28.21 -27.43
N ALA A 317 -1.08 -28.87 -27.41
CA ALA A 317 -0.99 -30.32 -27.26
C ALA A 317 -1.60 -30.80 -25.94
N PHE A 318 -1.41 -30.05 -24.85
CA PHE A 318 -2.03 -30.34 -23.56
C PHE A 318 -3.56 -30.34 -23.66
N PHE A 319 -4.17 -29.26 -24.18
CA PHE A 319 -5.64 -29.22 -24.31
C PHE A 319 -6.17 -30.26 -25.30
N ASN A 320 -5.43 -30.55 -26.37
CA ASN A 320 -5.79 -31.58 -27.35
C ASN A 320 -5.61 -33.01 -26.86
N SER A 321 -4.93 -33.23 -25.74
CA SER A 321 -4.80 -34.55 -25.11
C SER A 321 -6.08 -34.99 -24.39
N PHE A 322 -6.98 -34.06 -24.07
CA PHE A 322 -8.26 -34.37 -23.44
C PHE A 322 -9.21 -35.09 -24.42
N PRO A 323 -10.17 -35.90 -23.91
CA PRO A 323 -11.13 -36.59 -24.75
C PRO A 323 -11.91 -35.62 -25.66
N LYS A 324 -11.97 -35.89 -26.96
CA LYS A 324 -12.70 -35.06 -27.94
C LYS A 324 -14.23 -35.11 -27.82
N LYS A 325 -14.76 -35.89 -26.87
CA LYS A 325 -16.21 -36.00 -26.63
C LYS A 325 -16.79 -34.75 -25.97
N CYS A 326 -15.98 -34.02 -25.20
CA CYS A 326 -16.34 -32.77 -24.55
C CYS A 326 -15.14 -31.81 -24.56
N CYS A 327 -15.39 -30.54 -24.82
CA CYS A 327 -14.34 -29.53 -24.78
C CYS A 327 -13.88 -29.26 -23.35
N PHE A 328 -12.69 -28.68 -23.18
CA PHE A 328 -12.14 -28.42 -21.85
C PHE A 328 -13.07 -27.57 -20.96
N LEU A 329 -13.69 -26.50 -21.50
CA LEU A 329 -14.56 -25.62 -20.72
C LEU A 329 -15.85 -26.29 -20.21
N GLU A 330 -16.31 -27.35 -20.86
CA GLU A 330 -17.50 -28.09 -20.42
C GLU A 330 -17.20 -29.08 -19.29
N GLN A 331 -15.93 -29.44 -19.08
CA GLN A 331 -15.51 -30.37 -18.04
C GLN A 331 -15.49 -29.71 -16.65
N ASP A 332 -15.60 -30.52 -15.60
CA ASP A 332 -15.59 -30.06 -14.18
C ASP A 332 -14.51 -29.01 -13.84
N PRO A 333 -13.22 -29.17 -14.20
CA PRO A 333 -12.22 -28.14 -13.93
C PRO A 333 -12.40 -26.86 -14.76
N GLY A 334 -12.94 -26.97 -15.97
CA GLY A 334 -13.12 -25.85 -16.90
C GLY A 334 -14.31 -24.96 -16.57
N GLN A 335 -15.38 -25.52 -15.99
CA GLN A 335 -16.61 -24.80 -15.62
C GLN A 335 -16.33 -23.62 -14.68
N ASN A 336 -15.41 -23.79 -13.72
CA ASN A 336 -15.02 -22.73 -12.80
C ASN A 336 -14.42 -21.51 -13.52
N TRP A 337 -13.79 -21.71 -14.67
CA TRP A 337 -13.15 -20.64 -15.44
C TRP A 337 -13.99 -20.11 -16.59
N MET A 338 -15.15 -20.72 -16.87
CA MET A 338 -16.06 -20.26 -17.91
C MET A 338 -16.38 -18.75 -17.84
N PRO A 339 -16.62 -18.14 -16.66
CA PRO A 339 -16.85 -16.70 -16.57
C PRO A 339 -15.71 -15.83 -17.10
N LEU A 340 -14.45 -16.27 -16.99
CA LEU A 340 -13.30 -15.55 -17.52
C LEU A 340 -13.32 -15.51 -19.06
N PHE A 341 -13.64 -16.65 -19.68
CA PHE A 341 -13.64 -16.78 -21.14
C PHE A 341 -14.87 -16.12 -21.78
N LEU A 342 -15.97 -15.95 -21.03
CA LEU A 342 -17.11 -15.13 -21.47
C LEU A 342 -16.76 -13.63 -21.57
N CYS A 343 -15.70 -13.16 -20.91
CA CYS A 343 -15.22 -11.79 -21.07
C CYS A 343 -14.38 -11.58 -22.35
N LEU A 344 -14.00 -12.66 -23.05
CA LEU A 344 -13.26 -12.54 -24.31
C LEU A 344 -14.18 -12.11 -25.45
N ARG A 345 -13.66 -11.25 -26.31
CA ARG A 345 -14.37 -10.73 -27.48
C ARG A 345 -13.99 -11.58 -28.68
N LEU A 346 -14.40 -12.84 -28.69
CA LEU A 346 -14.00 -13.82 -29.73
C LEU A 346 -14.38 -13.38 -31.15
N HIS A 347 -15.44 -12.57 -31.30
CA HIS A 347 -15.79 -11.95 -32.58
C HIS A 347 -14.69 -11.03 -33.13
N GLY A 348 -13.75 -10.61 -32.29
CA GLY A 348 -12.62 -9.78 -32.69
C GLY A 348 -11.40 -10.52 -33.23
N ILE A 349 -11.43 -11.85 -33.27
CA ILE A 349 -10.40 -12.68 -33.89
C ILE A 349 -10.79 -12.87 -35.36
N THR A 350 -10.20 -12.10 -36.27
CA THR A 350 -10.57 -12.11 -37.71
C THR A 350 -9.53 -12.76 -38.61
N SER A 351 -8.31 -12.99 -38.11
CA SER A 351 -7.23 -13.65 -38.87
C SER A 351 -7.58 -15.10 -39.16
N GLY A 352 -7.49 -15.53 -40.42
CA GLY A 352 -7.77 -16.91 -40.81
C GLY A 352 -6.87 -17.93 -40.09
N LYS A 353 -5.58 -17.60 -39.88
CA LYS A 353 -4.65 -18.47 -39.15
C LYS A 353 -5.08 -18.67 -37.70
N ASP A 354 -5.54 -17.59 -37.06
CA ASP A 354 -5.95 -17.59 -35.65
C ASP A 354 -7.28 -18.33 -35.48
N LEU A 355 -8.20 -18.19 -36.45
CA LEU A 355 -9.47 -18.91 -36.49
C LEU A 355 -9.29 -20.41 -36.68
N GLU A 356 -8.35 -20.83 -37.54
CA GLU A 356 -8.01 -22.25 -37.68
C GLU A 356 -7.46 -22.81 -36.36
N GLU A 357 -6.58 -22.08 -35.66
CA GLU A 357 -6.09 -22.51 -34.34
C GLU A 357 -7.24 -22.62 -33.32
N LEU A 358 -8.15 -21.64 -33.31
CA LEU A 358 -9.33 -21.61 -32.43
C LEU A 358 -10.29 -22.77 -32.69
N LYS A 359 -10.40 -23.24 -33.93
CA LYS A 359 -11.22 -24.40 -34.31
C LYS A 359 -10.58 -25.72 -33.89
N HIS A 360 -9.26 -25.82 -33.97
CA HIS A 360 -8.55 -27.08 -33.71
C HIS A 360 -8.23 -27.32 -32.23
N ILE A 361 -8.26 -26.27 -31.40
CA ILE A 361 -8.03 -26.41 -29.96
C ILE A 361 -9.26 -27.03 -29.27
N ASN A 362 -9.06 -28.13 -28.54
CA ASN A 362 -10.12 -28.77 -27.72
C ASN A 362 -10.42 -27.98 -26.44
N PHE A 363 -10.76 -26.70 -26.57
CA PHE A 363 -10.96 -25.79 -25.43
C PHE A 363 -12.39 -25.24 -25.34
N PHE A 364 -12.91 -24.70 -26.44
CA PHE A 364 -14.21 -24.04 -26.49
C PHE A 364 -15.34 -25.00 -26.88
N PRO A 365 -16.58 -24.76 -26.40
CA PRO A 365 -17.76 -25.42 -26.95
C PRO A 365 -17.93 -25.10 -28.44
N GLU A 366 -18.27 -26.10 -29.25
CA GLU A 366 -18.51 -25.94 -30.69
C GLU A 366 -19.59 -24.87 -30.96
N SER A 367 -20.63 -24.82 -30.11
CA SER A 367 -21.70 -23.83 -30.21
C SER A 367 -21.21 -22.38 -30.13
N TRP A 368 -20.13 -22.11 -29.39
CA TRP A 368 -19.54 -20.78 -29.30
C TRP A 368 -18.80 -20.42 -30.59
N LEU A 369 -18.05 -21.38 -31.13
CA LEU A 369 -17.29 -21.20 -32.38
C LEU A 369 -18.24 -20.97 -33.56
N VAL A 370 -19.31 -21.77 -33.67
CA VAL A 370 -20.36 -21.59 -34.67
C VAL A 370 -20.98 -20.20 -34.59
N ARG A 371 -21.28 -19.71 -33.38
CA ARG A 371 -21.80 -18.34 -33.18
C ARG A 371 -20.80 -17.27 -33.62
N VAL A 372 -19.52 -17.44 -33.33
CA VAL A 372 -18.47 -16.51 -33.77
C VAL A 372 -18.40 -16.48 -35.30
N THR A 373 -18.36 -17.65 -35.95
CA THR A 373 -18.33 -17.72 -37.42
C THR A 373 -19.59 -17.17 -38.07
N ALA A 374 -20.77 -17.40 -37.48
CA ALA A 374 -22.02 -16.82 -37.97
C ALA A 374 -22.00 -15.29 -37.86
N ASN A 375 -21.51 -14.74 -36.74
CA ASN A 375 -21.36 -13.30 -36.57
C ASN A 375 -20.40 -12.70 -37.61
N HIS A 376 -19.30 -13.40 -37.92
CA HIS A 376 -18.35 -12.96 -38.95
C HIS A 376 -19.01 -12.93 -40.33
N TYR A 377 -19.74 -13.98 -40.68
CA TYR A 377 -20.47 -14.06 -41.93
C TYR A 377 -21.50 -12.93 -42.05
N HIS A 378 -22.31 -12.70 -41.01
CA HIS A 378 -23.27 -11.59 -40.99
C HIS A 378 -22.60 -10.23 -41.08
N ALA A 379 -21.44 -10.02 -40.44
CA ALA A 379 -20.70 -8.77 -40.57
C ALA A 379 -20.21 -8.54 -42.00
N LEU A 380 -19.70 -9.58 -42.67
CA LEU A 380 -19.25 -9.50 -44.06
C LEU A 380 -20.40 -9.21 -45.03
N GLU A 381 -21.53 -9.91 -44.90
CA GLU A 381 -22.74 -9.68 -45.71
C GLU A 381 -23.27 -8.24 -45.56
N ASN A 382 -23.16 -7.66 -44.36
CA ASN A 382 -23.57 -6.28 -44.08
C ASN A 382 -22.48 -5.24 -44.41
N GLY A 383 -21.56 -5.55 -45.33
CA GLY A 383 -20.50 -4.62 -45.76
C GLY A 383 -19.50 -4.26 -44.64
N GLY A 384 -19.32 -5.17 -43.69
CA GLY A 384 -18.47 -5.01 -42.51
C GLY A 384 -19.17 -4.43 -41.28
N ASN A 385 -20.45 -4.07 -41.38
CA ASN A 385 -21.19 -3.49 -40.26
C ASN A 385 -21.59 -4.57 -39.23
N MET A 386 -21.14 -4.41 -37.98
CA MET A 386 -21.44 -5.33 -36.88
C MET A 386 -22.77 -4.99 -36.19
N VAL A 387 -23.89 -5.10 -36.91
CA VAL A 387 -25.23 -4.64 -36.48
C VAL A 387 -25.70 -5.25 -35.14
N HIS A 388 -25.27 -6.47 -34.85
CA HIS A 388 -25.65 -7.19 -33.62
C HIS A 388 -24.81 -6.81 -32.39
N LEU A 389 -23.72 -6.06 -32.56
CA LEU A 389 -22.82 -5.67 -31.48
C LEU A 389 -23.03 -4.19 -31.13
N LYS A 390 -23.85 -3.94 -30.11
CA LYS A 390 -24.27 -2.59 -29.70
C LYS A 390 -23.59 -2.11 -28.42
N ASP A 391 -23.13 -3.03 -27.57
CA ASP A 391 -22.50 -2.66 -26.30
C ASP A 391 -20.99 -2.49 -26.49
N LEU A 392 -20.56 -1.25 -26.71
CA LEU A 392 -19.14 -0.91 -26.86
C LEU A 392 -18.30 -1.28 -25.63
N SER A 393 -18.89 -1.28 -24.43
CA SER A 393 -18.13 -1.56 -23.21
C SER A 393 -17.65 -3.01 -23.14
N THR A 394 -18.44 -3.95 -23.67
CA THR A 394 -18.15 -5.38 -23.65
C THR A 394 -17.76 -5.95 -25.01
N GLN A 395 -18.14 -5.30 -26.11
CA GLN A 395 -18.00 -5.84 -27.47
C GLN A 395 -17.09 -5.01 -28.39
N ALA A 396 -16.57 -3.85 -27.96
CA ALA A 396 -15.63 -3.09 -28.78
C ALA A 396 -14.36 -3.90 -29.10
N MET A 397 -13.78 -3.69 -30.27
CA MET A 397 -12.51 -4.33 -30.61
C MET A 397 -11.37 -3.71 -29.81
N ARG A 398 -10.42 -4.53 -29.33
CA ARG A 398 -9.22 -4.05 -28.62
C ARG A 398 -7.99 -4.34 -29.46
N PHE A 399 -7.26 -3.27 -29.78
CA PHE A 399 -5.96 -3.32 -30.42
C PHE A 399 -5.03 -2.35 -29.71
N GLY A 400 -3.77 -2.75 -29.57
CA GLY A 400 -2.80 -2.05 -28.75
C GLY A 400 -1.45 -2.02 -29.43
N LEU A 401 -0.83 -0.84 -29.41
CA LEU A 401 0.52 -0.60 -29.92
C LEU A 401 1.49 -0.45 -28.74
N LEU A 402 2.62 -1.16 -28.75
CA LEU A 402 3.65 -1.02 -27.73
C LEU A 402 4.96 -0.53 -28.34
N PHE A 403 5.46 0.60 -27.86
CA PHE A 403 6.77 1.12 -28.25
C PHE A 403 7.88 0.45 -27.45
N ARG A 404 8.81 -0.19 -28.16
CA ARG A 404 10.11 -0.58 -27.60
C ARG A 404 11.10 0.56 -27.85
N GLN A 405 12.04 0.77 -26.91
CA GLN A 405 12.95 1.93 -26.90
C GLN A 405 13.79 2.09 -28.18
N GLU A 406 13.95 1.02 -28.94
CA GLU A 406 14.76 0.93 -30.15
C GLU A 406 14.16 1.66 -31.36
N TYR A 407 12.83 1.88 -31.41
CA TYR A 407 12.16 2.40 -32.59
C TYR A 407 11.56 3.80 -32.38
N THR A 408 11.77 4.68 -33.35
CA THR A 408 11.25 6.07 -33.36
C THR A 408 9.86 6.17 -33.97
N THR A 409 9.44 5.21 -34.78
CA THR A 409 8.10 5.14 -35.38
C THR A 409 7.65 3.69 -35.44
N TYR A 410 6.39 3.45 -35.09
CA TYR A 410 5.74 2.15 -35.22
C TYR A 410 4.39 2.35 -35.90
N SER A 411 4.08 1.52 -36.88
CA SER A 411 2.80 1.56 -37.59
C SER A 411 2.29 0.13 -37.76
N GLU A 412 1.02 -0.08 -37.48
CA GLU A 412 0.35 -1.36 -37.64
C GLU A 412 -0.97 -1.19 -38.38
N ARG A 413 -1.17 -2.03 -39.40
CA ARG A 413 -2.42 -2.07 -40.16
C ARG A 413 -3.33 -3.14 -39.60
N ILE A 414 -4.56 -2.75 -39.34
CA ILE A 414 -5.62 -3.60 -38.80
C ILE A 414 -6.71 -3.74 -39.86
N SER A 415 -7.05 -4.97 -40.21
CA SER A 415 -8.13 -5.29 -41.15
C SER A 415 -9.30 -5.96 -40.43
N ILE A 416 -10.49 -5.37 -40.52
CA ILE A 416 -11.71 -5.87 -39.88
C ILE A 416 -12.85 -5.80 -40.89
N TYR A 417 -13.32 -6.96 -41.35
CA TYR A 417 -14.47 -7.10 -42.27
C TYR A 417 -14.46 -6.13 -43.46
N GLY A 418 -13.31 -5.94 -44.11
CA GLY A 418 -13.17 -5.03 -45.26
C GLY A 418 -12.85 -3.58 -44.92
N TYR A 419 -12.86 -3.19 -43.64
CA TYR A 419 -12.30 -1.92 -43.17
C TYR A 419 -10.83 -2.07 -42.82
N PHE A 420 -10.03 -1.09 -43.23
CA PHE A 420 -8.61 -1.02 -42.93
C PHE A 420 -8.31 0.21 -42.09
N PHE A 421 -7.59 0.01 -41.01
CA PHE A 421 -7.14 1.08 -40.12
C PHE A 421 -5.63 1.00 -40.01
N GLU A 422 -4.97 2.15 -40.03
CA GLU A 422 -3.56 2.25 -39.67
C GLU A 422 -3.46 2.96 -38.32
N ILE A 423 -2.92 2.24 -37.33
CA ILE A 423 -2.55 2.83 -36.04
C ILE A 423 -1.06 3.12 -36.10
N LYS A 424 -0.71 4.39 -35.95
CA LYS A 424 0.66 4.86 -35.99
C LYS A 424 1.00 5.56 -34.69
N GLY A 425 2.18 5.23 -34.19
CA GLY A 425 2.82 5.93 -33.10
C GLY A 425 4.17 6.47 -33.54
N ILE A 426 4.48 7.72 -33.17
CA ILE A 426 5.78 8.35 -33.41
C ILE A 426 6.35 8.83 -32.06
N LYS A 427 7.59 8.48 -31.80
CA LYS A 427 8.37 9.02 -30.68
C LYS A 427 9.18 10.20 -31.18
N HIS A 428 8.89 11.39 -30.68
CA HIS A 428 9.60 12.62 -31.05
C HIS A 428 10.86 12.79 -30.21
N ASP A 429 10.74 12.59 -28.89
CA ASP A 429 11.78 12.81 -27.89
C ASP A 429 11.72 11.69 -26.82
N PRO A 430 12.66 11.61 -25.85
CA PRO A 430 12.60 10.61 -24.78
C PRO A 430 11.27 10.60 -24.00
N THR A 431 10.59 11.74 -23.93
CA THR A 431 9.35 11.96 -23.17
C THR A 431 8.15 12.37 -24.02
N SER A 432 8.29 12.49 -25.35
CA SER A 432 7.24 13.00 -26.24
C SER A 432 6.84 11.96 -27.29
N TYR A 433 5.54 11.67 -27.35
CA TYR A 433 4.94 10.66 -28.21
C TYR A 433 3.68 11.21 -28.87
N SER A 434 3.47 10.90 -30.15
CA SER A 434 2.21 11.15 -30.86
C SER A 434 1.60 9.84 -31.34
N PHE A 435 0.27 9.78 -31.31
CA PHE A 435 -0.51 8.61 -31.71
C PHE A 435 -1.62 9.06 -32.65
N SER A 436 -1.79 8.34 -33.75
CA SER A 436 -2.84 8.60 -34.74
C SER A 436 -3.46 7.29 -35.19
N MET A 437 -4.76 7.31 -35.43
CA MET A 437 -5.49 6.23 -36.10
C MET A 437 -6.16 6.82 -37.33
N GLN A 438 -5.92 6.24 -38.50
CA GLN A 438 -6.54 6.67 -39.75
C GLN A 438 -7.19 5.50 -40.47
N GLY A 439 -8.37 5.73 -41.04
CA GLY A 439 -8.98 4.79 -41.98
C GLY A 439 -8.22 4.82 -43.29
N VAL A 440 -7.84 3.65 -43.79
CA VAL A 440 -7.14 3.51 -45.07
C VAL A 440 -8.13 2.97 -46.09
N THR A 441 -8.32 3.71 -47.18
CA THR A 441 -9.01 3.17 -48.36
C THR A 441 -7.96 2.47 -49.20
N ASP A 442 -7.98 1.14 -49.20
CA ASP A 442 -7.03 0.36 -50.00
C ASP A 442 -7.39 0.57 -51.48
N SER A 443 -6.60 1.39 -52.17
CA SER A 443 -6.77 1.68 -53.60
C SER A 443 -6.39 0.50 -54.50
N ALA A 444 -5.96 -0.61 -53.90
CA ALA A 444 -5.59 -1.85 -54.59
C ALA A 444 -6.79 -2.76 -54.97
N TYR A 445 -8.01 -2.45 -54.51
CA TYR A 445 -9.24 -3.18 -54.86
C TYR A 445 -10.32 -2.23 -55.41
N LYS A 446 -9.97 -1.44 -56.43
CA LYS A 446 -10.94 -0.81 -57.33
C LYS A 446 -10.98 -1.52 -58.67
#